data_AF-A0A9W6TWP4-F1
#
_entry.id   AF-A0A9W6TWP4-F1
#
_cell.length_a   1.000
_cell.length_b   1.000
_cell.length_c   1.000
_cell.angle_alpha   90.00
_cell.angle_beta   90.00
_cell.angle_gamma   90.00
#
_symmetry.space_group_name_H-M   'P 1'
#
loop_
_entity.id
_entity.type
_entity.pdbx_description
1 polymer ?
#
loop_
_entity_poly.entity_id
_entity_poly.type
_entity_poly.pdbx_seq_one_letter_code
_entity_poly.pdbx_strand_id
1 'polypeptide(L)'
;MQRSTAADSGSVLTQNSLRFDWPQEIKALLECHEENPYAKFFGACGEVKTALDWCFRQEKTRIRSENFQHAKASDAYVRQKMQERRDRVAAEAKAKAEAKAAGNN
;
A
#
# COMPACT_ATOMS: atom_id res chain seq x y z
N MET A 1 -15.86 -8.41 -30.59
CA MET A 1 -16.06 -8.67 -29.15
C MET A 1 -14.99 -7.92 -28.39
N GLN A 2 -15.33 -6.74 -27.88
CA GLN A 2 -14.42 -5.87 -27.14
C GLN A 2 -14.26 -6.40 -25.72
N ARG A 3 -13.03 -6.72 -25.29
CA ARG A 3 -12.69 -6.99 -23.89
C ARG A 3 -12.05 -5.73 -23.33
N SER A 4 -12.87 -4.90 -22.71
CA SER A 4 -12.43 -3.73 -21.94
C SER A 4 -12.44 -4.04 -20.45
N THR A 5 -11.30 -3.75 -19.82
CA THR A 5 -11.11 -3.16 -18.47
C THR A 5 -11.58 -3.93 -17.24
N ALA A 6 -10.62 -4.41 -16.44
CA ALA A 6 -10.55 -4.21 -14.98
C ALA A 6 -9.38 -5.03 -14.40
N ALA A 7 -8.16 -4.59 -14.67
CA ALA A 7 -7.00 -4.96 -13.87
C ALA A 7 -6.24 -3.67 -13.59
N ASP A 8 -6.90 -2.80 -12.82
CA ASP A 8 -6.33 -1.63 -12.18
C ASP A 8 -5.27 -2.12 -11.18
N SER A 9 -4.11 -2.45 -11.72
CA SER A 9 -2.97 -3.05 -11.02
C SER A 9 -1.98 -1.96 -10.62
N GLY A 10 -2.48 -0.76 -10.32
CA GLY A 10 -1.64 0.31 -9.82
C GLY A 10 -2.40 1.61 -9.64
N SER A 11 -2.89 1.90 -8.44
CA SER A 11 -3.12 3.29 -8.02
C SER A 11 -3.46 3.44 -6.53
N VAL A 12 -2.50 3.24 -5.63
CA VAL A 12 -2.58 3.89 -4.29
C VAL A 12 -1.23 4.48 -3.84
N LEU A 13 -0.12 4.21 -4.54
CA LEU A 13 1.18 4.80 -4.20
C LEU A 13 1.59 5.99 -5.08
N THR A 14 0.84 6.34 -6.13
CA THR A 14 1.28 7.34 -7.12
C THR A 14 0.34 8.52 -7.34
N GLN A 15 -0.71 8.70 -6.53
CA GLN A 15 -1.58 9.87 -6.70
C GLN A 15 -1.97 10.48 -5.35
N ASN A 16 -0.95 11.04 -4.67
CA ASN A 16 -0.99 12.18 -3.73
C ASN A 16 0.15 12.07 -2.71
N SER A 17 1.39 12.12 -3.18
CA SER A 17 2.56 12.29 -2.31
C SER A 17 2.67 13.69 -1.70
N LEU A 18 1.64 14.55 -1.75
CA LEU A 18 1.76 15.96 -1.35
C LEU A 18 0.46 16.54 -0.77
N ARG A 19 -0.11 15.94 0.28
CA ARG A 19 -0.78 16.76 1.32
C ARG A 19 0.29 17.23 2.29
N PHE A 20 1.04 18.22 1.86
CA PHE A 20 2.11 18.85 2.61
C PHE A 20 1.48 19.89 3.54
N ASP A 21 0.77 19.46 4.58
CA ASP A 21 0.06 20.35 5.52
C ASP A 21 1.00 21.09 6.49
N TRP A 22 2.32 21.01 6.28
CA TRP A 22 3.35 21.55 7.19
C TRP A 22 4.41 22.43 6.49
N PRO A 23 4.00 23.46 5.72
CA PRO A 23 4.95 24.42 5.16
C PRO A 23 5.66 25.25 6.24
N GLN A 24 5.08 25.35 7.44
CA GLN A 24 5.55 26.24 8.51
C GLN A 24 6.79 25.69 9.23
N GLU A 25 6.84 24.38 9.48
CA GLU A 25 7.87 23.67 10.22
C GLU A 25 9.11 23.47 9.36
N ILE A 26 8.90 23.29 8.06
CA ILE A 26 9.98 23.22 7.07
C ILE A 26 10.59 24.60 6.86
N LYS A 27 9.76 25.65 6.83
CA LYS A 27 10.24 27.03 6.82
C LYS A 27 11.03 27.36 8.08
N ALA A 28 10.52 27.00 9.26
CA ALA A 28 11.23 27.19 10.52
C ALA A 28 12.58 26.42 10.58
N LEU A 29 12.64 25.23 9.97
CA LEU A 29 13.90 24.47 9.88
C LEU A 29 14.90 25.13 8.92
N LEU A 30 14.41 25.69 7.80
CA LEU A 30 15.22 26.45 6.84
C LEU A 30 15.76 27.73 7.47
N GLU A 31 14.92 28.51 8.15
CA GLU A 31 15.31 29.72 8.88
C GLU A 31 16.35 29.39 9.96
N CYS A 32 16.14 28.33 10.74
CA CYS A 32 17.12 27.89 11.73
C CYS A 32 18.47 27.49 11.10
N HIS A 33 18.47 26.87 9.91
CA HIS A 33 19.71 26.55 9.21
C HIS A 33 20.41 27.78 8.61
N GLU A 34 19.66 28.80 8.19
CA GLU A 34 20.21 30.06 7.67
C GLU A 34 20.81 30.93 8.78
N GLU A 35 20.16 31.00 9.94
CA GLU A 35 20.65 31.74 11.11
C GLU A 35 21.86 31.05 11.77
N ASN A 36 21.95 29.72 11.68
CA ASN A 36 22.94 28.91 12.39
C ASN A 36 23.71 27.94 11.48
N PRO A 37 24.48 28.43 10.49
CA PRO A 37 25.15 27.59 9.49
C PRO A 37 26.16 26.60 10.12
N TYR A 38 26.81 26.98 11.22
CA TYR A 38 27.74 26.12 11.96
C TYR A 38 27.06 25.30 13.06
N ALA A 39 26.08 25.87 13.77
CA ALA A 39 25.38 25.19 14.88
C ALA A 39 24.32 24.17 14.42
N LYS A 40 24.01 24.14 13.12
CA LYS A 40 23.32 23.02 12.45
C LYS A 40 23.97 21.67 12.73
N PHE A 41 25.31 21.61 12.74
CA PHE A 41 26.06 20.37 12.99
C PHE A 41 26.14 20.00 14.47
N PHE A 42 25.81 20.94 15.36
CA PHE A 42 25.79 20.74 16.81
C PHE A 42 24.38 20.51 17.37
N GLY A 43 23.36 20.41 16.50
CA GLY A 43 21.99 20.05 16.90
C GLY A 43 21.12 21.22 17.38
N ALA A 44 21.51 22.49 17.12
CA ALA A 44 20.72 23.65 17.52
C ALA A 44 19.29 23.67 16.93
N CYS A 45 19.12 23.09 15.74
CA CYS A 45 17.80 22.94 15.09
C CYS A 45 17.13 21.58 15.41
N GLY A 46 17.61 20.86 16.41
CA GLY A 46 17.16 19.50 16.76
C GLY A 46 15.70 19.43 17.20
N GLU A 47 15.20 20.43 17.93
CA GLU A 47 13.81 20.45 18.41
C GLU A 47 12.81 20.65 17.26
N VAL A 48 13.07 21.62 16.38
CA VAL A 48 12.26 21.86 15.16
C VAL A 48 12.26 20.62 14.27
N LYS A 49 13.43 19.99 14.10
CA LYS A 49 13.55 18.73 13.36
C LYS A 49 12.78 17.58 14.02
N THR A 50 12.79 17.49 15.35
CA THR A 50 12.08 16.41 16.08
C THR A 50 10.58 16.56 15.96
N ALA A 51 10.05 17.78 16.03
CA ALA A 51 8.64 18.06 15.77
C ALA A 51 8.24 17.65 14.35
N LEU A 52 9.08 17.98 13.36
CA LEU A 52 8.86 17.60 11.95
C LEU A 52 8.86 16.07 11.76
N ASP A 53 9.82 15.37 12.36
CA ASP A 53 9.93 13.92 12.27
C ASP A 53 8.74 13.21 12.95
N TRP A 54 8.22 13.77 14.05
CA TRP A 54 7.02 13.26 14.70
C TRP A 54 5.79 13.36 13.79
N CYS A 55 5.59 14.50 13.13
CA CYS A 55 4.52 14.70 12.16
C CYS A 55 4.63 13.71 10.98
N PHE A 56 5.84 13.53 10.42
CA PHE A 56 6.05 12.53 9.36
C PHE A 56 5.76 11.10 9.81
N ARG A 57 6.03 10.79 11.08
CA ARG A 57 5.77 9.46 11.63
C ARG A 57 4.28 9.22 11.80
N GLN A 58 3.52 10.23 12.22
CA GLN A 58 2.06 10.13 12.30
C GLN A 58 1.43 9.95 10.92
N GLU A 59 1.82 10.78 9.95
CA GLU A 59 1.23 10.72 8.62
C GLU A 59 1.59 9.40 7.90
N LYS A 60 2.84 8.93 8.02
CA LYS A 60 3.23 7.61 7.52
C LYS A 60 2.45 6.48 8.17
N THR A 61 2.15 6.59 9.47
CA THR A 61 1.36 5.58 10.19
C THR A 61 -0.08 5.56 9.70
N ARG A 62 -0.68 6.73 9.49
CA ARG A 62 -2.03 6.90 8.94
C ARG A 62 -2.14 6.27 7.55
N ILE A 63 -1.26 6.67 6.62
CA ILE A 63 -1.22 6.13 5.25
C ILE A 63 -0.99 4.61 5.26
N ARG A 64 -0.07 4.12 6.09
CA ARG A 64 0.18 2.68 6.21
C ARG A 64 -1.04 1.93 6.70
N SER A 65 -1.80 2.49 7.63
CA SER A 65 -3.02 1.87 8.15
C SER A 65 -4.12 1.79 7.09
N GLU A 66 -4.30 2.85 6.30
CA GLU A 66 -5.26 2.90 5.20
C GLU A 66 -4.89 1.88 4.11
N ASN A 67 -3.62 1.88 3.69
CA ASN A 67 -3.09 0.91 2.72
C ASN A 67 -3.23 -0.54 3.20
N PHE A 68 -3.02 -0.79 4.49
CA PHE A 68 -3.19 -2.13 5.07
C PHE A 68 -4.65 -2.59 5.01
N GLN A 69 -5.62 -1.71 5.30
CA GLN A 69 -7.04 -2.05 5.20
C GLN A 69 -7.44 -2.36 3.75
N HIS A 70 -7.01 -1.54 2.79
CA HIS A 70 -7.26 -1.78 1.37
C HIS A 70 -6.62 -3.09 0.88
N ALA A 71 -5.37 -3.36 1.27
CA ALA A 71 -4.70 -4.61 0.93
C ALA A 71 -5.43 -5.83 1.52
N LYS A 72 -5.90 -5.74 2.76
CA LYS A 72 -6.66 -6.82 3.41
C LYS A 72 -8.00 -7.09 2.71
N ALA A 73 -8.71 -6.04 2.30
CA ALA A 73 -9.96 -6.17 1.56
C ALA A 73 -9.75 -6.83 0.18
N SER A 74 -8.70 -6.42 -0.53
CA SER A 74 -8.34 -7.01 -1.82
C SER A 74 -7.89 -8.47 -1.68
N ASP A 75 -7.06 -8.78 -0.69
CA ASP A 75 -6.56 -10.13 -0.43
C ASP A 75 -7.70 -11.11 -0.09
N ALA A 76 -8.68 -10.69 0.71
CA ALA A 76 -9.87 -11.50 0.99
C ALA A 76 -10.66 -11.82 -0.29
N TYR A 77 -10.90 -10.82 -1.14
CA TYR A 77 -11.60 -10.99 -2.41
C TYR A 77 -10.83 -11.93 -3.37
N VAL A 78 -9.53 -11.74 -3.51
CA VAL A 78 -8.67 -12.57 -4.37
C VAL A 78 -8.65 -14.01 -3.86
N ARG A 79 -8.52 -14.23 -2.55
CA ARG A 79 -8.52 -15.58 -1.96
C ARG A 79 -9.82 -16.33 -2.23
N GLN A 80 -10.97 -15.66 -2.10
CA GLN A 80 -12.27 -16.26 -2.41
C GLN A 80 -12.35 -16.69 -3.88
N LYS A 81 -12.00 -15.79 -4.81
CA LYS A 81 -12.01 -16.09 -6.25
C LYS A 81 -11.04 -17.21 -6.65
N MET A 82 -9.89 -17.28 -5.99
CA MET A 82 -8.92 -18.35 -6.22
C MET A 82 -9.40 -19.69 -5.68
N GLN A 83 -10.10 -19.70 -4.53
CA GLN A 83 -10.70 -20.91 -3.97
C GLN A 83 -11.80 -21.46 -4.88
N GLU A 84 -12.72 -20.61 -5.33
CA GLU A 84 -13.77 -21.00 -6.30
C GLU A 84 -13.18 -21.65 -7.57
N ARG A 85 -12.07 -21.08 -8.09
CA ARG A 85 -11.38 -21.67 -9.25
C ARG A 85 -10.77 -23.03 -8.93
N ARG A 86 -10.13 -23.19 -7.76
CA ARG A 86 -9.55 -24.48 -7.34
C ARG A 86 -10.63 -25.55 -7.22
N ASP A 87 -11.74 -25.22 -6.58
CA ASP A 87 -12.85 -26.15 -6.37
C ASP A 87 -13.49 -26.57 -7.70
N ARG A 88 -13.67 -25.63 -8.63
CA ARG A 88 -14.16 -25.96 -9.99
C ARG A 88 -13.22 -26.89 -10.73
N VAL A 89 -11.92 -26.61 -10.71
CA VAL A 89 -10.91 -27.47 -11.37
C VAL A 89 -10.87 -28.86 -10.73
N ALA A 90 -10.98 -28.95 -9.40
CA ALA A 90 -11.04 -30.21 -8.68
C ALA A 90 -12.31 -31.02 -9.03
N ALA A 91 -13.46 -30.37 -9.12
CA ALA A 91 -14.72 -31.00 -9.53
C ALA A 91 -14.66 -31.51 -10.98
N GLU A 92 -14.12 -30.70 -11.90
CA GLU A 92 -13.91 -31.11 -13.29
C GLU A 92 -12.92 -32.29 -13.40
N ALA A 93 -11.85 -32.28 -12.61
CA ALA A 93 -10.88 -33.38 -12.58
C ALA A 93 -11.50 -34.67 -12.03
N LYS A 94 -12.30 -34.58 -10.96
CA LYS A 94 -13.02 -35.71 -10.39
C LYS A 94 -14.04 -36.29 -11.39
N ALA A 95 -14.85 -35.44 -12.03
CA ALA A 95 -15.82 -35.87 -13.04
C ALA A 95 -15.14 -36.56 -14.25
N LYS A 96 -13.99 -36.03 -14.70
CA LYS A 96 -13.19 -36.67 -15.76
C LYS A 96 -12.60 -38.01 -15.32
N ALA A 97 -12.17 -38.14 -14.06
CA ALA A 97 -11.66 -39.39 -13.52
C ALA A 97 -12.75 -40.46 -13.41
N GLU A 98 -13.95 -40.09 -12.95
CA GLU A 98 -15.11 -40.97 -12.86
C GLU A 98 -15.60 -41.41 -14.25
N ALA A 99 -15.69 -40.48 -15.22
CA ALA A 99 -16.03 -40.81 -16.61
C ALA A 99 -14.99 -41.76 -17.25
N LYS A 100 -13.70 -41.56 -16.97
CA LYS A 100 -12.64 -42.46 -17.44
C LYS A 100 -12.73 -43.85 -16.80
N ALA A 101 -13.07 -43.93 -15.51
CA ALA A 101 -13.26 -45.20 -14.82
C ALA A 101 -14.47 -45.97 -15.35
N ALA A 102 -15.57 -45.28 -15.69
CA ALA A 102 -16.76 -45.88 -16.27
C ALA A 102 -16.57 -46.36 -17.72
N GLY A 103 -15.71 -45.70 -18.50
CA GLY A 103 -15.42 -46.09 -19.89
C GLY A 103 -14.37 -47.19 -20.05
N ASN A 104 -13.64 -47.54 -18.98
CA ASN A 104 -12.60 -48.58 -18.99
C ASN A 104 -13.10 -49.96 -18.50
N ASN A 105 -14.41 -50.10 -18.24
CA ASN A 105 -15.05 -51.31 -17.70
C ASN A 105 -16.08 -51.86 -18.68
#